data_AF-A0A7X6V8R6-F1
#
_entry.id   AF-A0A7X6V8R6-F1
#
_cell.length_a   1.000
_cell.length_b   1.000
_cell.length_c   1.000
_cell.angle_alpha   90.00
_cell.angle_beta   90.00
_cell.angle_gamma   90.00
#
_symmetry.space_group_name_H-M   'P 1'
#
loop_
_entity.id
_entity.type
_entity.pdbx_description
1 polymer ?
#
loop_
_entity_poly.entity_id
_entity_poly.type
_entity_poly.pdbx_seq_one_letter_code
_entity_poly.pdbx_strand_id
1 'polypeptide(L)'
;NIKELAQKVGLKNITITSGENKAMFSPFEDMTPEQEEILRQLVDSMYFRFVEIVAEGRGLEIPKVQEYADGRVFLAPEAMEHGLIDEIGYIEDAKEKIREYLGSEVIFIKDVQVPPFMKLIRSPSFWGACIVEAAEIAGLNVSENAGLDLK
;
A
#
# COMPACT_ATOMS: atom_id res chain seq x y z
N ASN A 1 0.54 4.18 -28.14
CA ASN A 1 1.65 5.15 -28.01
C ASN A 1 1.12 6.55 -28.37
N ILE A 2 1.95 7.60 -28.36
CA ILE A 2 1.57 8.97 -28.75
C ILE A 2 2.28 9.44 -30.03
N LYS A 3 2.83 8.51 -30.81
CA LYS A 3 3.64 8.79 -32.00
C LYS A 3 2.93 9.70 -33.01
N GLU A 4 1.68 9.38 -33.34
CA GLU A 4 0.88 10.16 -34.29
C GLU A 4 0.58 11.59 -33.80
N LEU A 5 0.34 11.74 -32.50
CA LEU A 5 0.12 13.05 -31.89
C LEU A 5 1.39 13.91 -31.94
N ALA A 6 2.54 13.32 -31.59
CA ALA A 6 3.84 13.99 -31.64
C ALA A 6 4.18 14.48 -33.06
N GLN A 7 3.89 13.66 -34.09
CA GLN A 7 4.07 14.05 -35.49
C GLN A 7 3.17 15.24 -35.89
N LYS A 8 1.90 15.25 -35.44
CA LYS A 8 0.97 16.36 -35.73
C LYS A 8 1.41 17.70 -35.14
N VAL A 9 2.01 17.70 -33.95
CA VAL A 9 2.51 18.92 -33.29
C VAL A 9 3.95 19.27 -33.66
N GLY A 10 4.56 18.52 -34.60
CA GLY A 10 5.93 18.76 -35.07
C GLY A 10 7.03 18.37 -34.07
N LEU A 11 6.69 17.60 -33.03
CA LEU A 11 7.64 17.14 -32.02
C LEU A 11 8.44 15.95 -32.58
N LYS A 12 9.74 16.15 -32.76
CA LYS A 12 10.68 15.09 -33.16
C LYS A 12 11.39 14.56 -31.93
N ASN A 13 11.18 13.29 -31.62
CA ASN A 13 11.98 12.59 -30.64
C ASN A 13 13.20 11.95 -31.33
N ILE A 14 14.40 12.16 -30.79
CA ILE A 14 15.62 11.52 -31.25
C ILE A 14 16.07 10.58 -30.13
N THR A 15 15.79 9.29 -30.29
CA THR A 15 16.19 8.26 -29.32
C THR A 15 17.56 7.71 -29.72
N ILE A 16 18.54 7.84 -28.83
CA ILE A 16 19.86 7.22 -28.98
C ILE A 16 19.98 6.16 -27.89
N THR A 17 20.05 4.89 -28.29
CA THR A 17 20.18 3.77 -27.35
C THR A 17 21.40 2.92 -27.67
N SER A 18 21.94 2.25 -26.65
CA SER A 18 23.07 1.33 -26.82
C SER A 18 22.64 -0.10 -27.19
N GLY A 19 21.33 -0.39 -27.29
CA GLY A 19 20.80 -1.71 -27.57
C GLY A 19 19.37 -1.65 -28.08
N GLU A 20 19.01 -2.63 -28.92
CA GLU A 20 17.80 -2.65 -29.76
C GLU A 20 16.51 -2.55 -28.93
N ASN A 21 16.48 -3.20 -27.77
CA ASN A 21 15.31 -3.30 -26.91
C ASN A 21 15.25 -2.22 -25.81
N LYS A 22 16.27 -1.36 -25.67
CA LYS A 22 16.30 -0.33 -24.61
C LYS A 22 15.32 0.83 -24.83
N ALA A 23 14.75 0.93 -26.03
CA ALA A 23 13.71 1.90 -26.36
C ALA A 23 12.28 1.35 -26.21
N MET A 24 12.09 0.11 -25.74
CA MET A 24 10.78 -0.59 -25.73
C MET A 24 9.66 0.11 -24.94
N PHE A 25 10.00 0.99 -23.99
CA PHE A 25 9.05 1.79 -23.22
C PHE A 25 8.85 3.21 -23.78
N SER A 26 9.40 3.50 -24.96
CA SER A 26 9.29 4.82 -25.58
C SER A 26 7.85 5.09 -25.99
N PRO A 27 7.24 6.20 -25.55
CA PRO A 27 5.88 6.56 -25.94
C PRO A 27 5.83 7.13 -27.37
N PHE A 28 6.99 7.39 -28.00
CA PHE A 28 7.09 8.05 -29.30
C PHE A 28 7.33 7.08 -30.47
N GLU A 29 7.57 5.80 -30.18
CA GLU A 29 7.86 4.77 -31.18
C GLU A 29 6.80 3.65 -31.13
N ASP A 30 6.68 2.89 -32.22
CA ASP A 30 5.82 1.70 -32.24
C ASP A 30 6.60 0.53 -31.61
N MET A 31 5.88 -0.29 -30.85
CA MET A 31 6.46 -1.48 -30.22
C MET A 31 6.70 -2.56 -31.28
N THR A 32 7.88 -3.18 -31.26
CA THR A 32 8.15 -4.34 -32.13
C THR A 32 7.52 -5.60 -31.54
N PRO A 33 7.23 -6.65 -32.35
CA PRO A 33 6.70 -7.91 -31.83
C PRO A 33 7.62 -8.58 -30.79
N GLU A 34 8.93 -8.42 -30.94
CA GLU A 34 9.92 -8.91 -29.97
C GLU A 34 9.82 -8.18 -28.63
N GLN A 35 9.67 -6.85 -28.67
CA GLN A 35 9.50 -6.05 -27.46
C GLN A 35 8.18 -6.36 -26.75
N GLU A 36 7.10 -6.59 -27.51
CA GLU A 36 5.82 -7.01 -26.94
C GLU A 36 5.94 -8.34 -26.20
N GLU A 37 6.61 -9.32 -26.81
CA GLU A 37 6.81 -10.64 -26.21
C GLU A 37 7.65 -10.56 -24.92
N ILE A 38 8.71 -9.76 -24.90
CA ILE A 38 9.52 -9.54 -23.68
C ILE A 38 8.65 -8.96 -22.55
N LEU A 39 7.82 -7.97 -22.85
CA LEU A 39 6.95 -7.35 -21.84
C LEU A 39 5.84 -8.31 -21.40
N ARG A 40 5.30 -9.11 -22.32
CA ARG A 40 4.31 -10.13 -21.99
C ARG A 40 4.89 -11.17 -21.04
N GLN A 41 6.06 -11.71 -21.34
CA GLN A 41 6.77 -12.65 -20.46
C GLN A 41 7.08 -12.05 -19.09
N LEU A 42 7.45 -10.77 -19.04
CA LEU A 42 7.68 -10.07 -17.79
C LEU A 42 6.41 -9.99 -16.93
N VAL A 43 5.28 -9.61 -17.53
CA VAL A 43 3.99 -9.53 -16.85
C VAL A 43 3.53 -10.91 -16.39
N ASP A 44 3.63 -11.92 -17.25
CA ASP A 44 3.27 -13.30 -16.93
C ASP A 44 4.12 -13.83 -15.77
N SER A 45 5.43 -13.57 -15.76
CA SER A 45 6.32 -13.97 -14.66
C SER A 45 5.92 -13.33 -13.33
N MET A 46 5.60 -12.04 -13.34
CA MET A 46 5.11 -11.34 -12.13
C MET A 46 3.76 -11.90 -11.67
N TYR A 47 2.88 -12.21 -12.62
CA TYR A 47 1.58 -12.81 -12.35
C TYR A 47 1.70 -14.18 -11.68
N PHE A 48 2.46 -15.10 -12.27
CA PHE A 48 2.65 -16.44 -11.71
C PHE A 48 3.26 -16.38 -10.32
N ARG A 49 4.25 -15.50 -10.10
CA ARG A 49 4.85 -15.30 -8.78
C ARG A 49 3.83 -14.80 -7.75
N PHE A 50 2.92 -13.90 -8.12
CA PHE A 50 1.86 -13.45 -7.23
C PHE A 50 0.92 -14.61 -6.86
N VAL A 51 0.49 -15.39 -7.85
CA VAL A 51 -0.39 -16.55 -7.64
C VAL A 51 0.26 -17.58 -6.71
N GLU A 52 1.54 -17.89 -6.92
CA GLU A 52 2.30 -18.82 -6.05
C GLU A 52 2.33 -18.35 -4.60
N ILE A 53 2.65 -17.07 -4.36
CA ILE A 53 2.70 -16.50 -3.00
C ILE A 53 1.34 -16.58 -2.31
N VAL A 54 0.25 -16.30 -3.02
CA VAL A 54 -1.11 -16.36 -2.47
C VAL A 54 -1.51 -17.82 -2.20
N ALA A 55 -1.23 -18.72 -3.13
CA ALA A 55 -1.49 -20.15 -2.99
C ALA A 55 -0.76 -20.74 -1.77
N GLU A 56 0.53 -20.45 -1.61
CA GLU A 56 1.33 -20.87 -0.46
C GLU A 56 0.81 -20.26 0.85
N GLY A 57 0.56 -18.95 0.86
CA GLY A 57 0.10 -18.23 2.06
C GLY A 57 -1.28 -18.66 2.56
N ARG A 58 -2.14 -19.17 1.67
CA ARG A 58 -3.51 -19.62 2.01
C ARG A 58 -3.70 -21.14 1.97
N GLY A 59 -2.67 -21.91 1.59
CA GLY A 59 -2.78 -23.35 1.39
C GLY A 59 -3.79 -23.74 0.29
N LEU A 60 -3.91 -22.91 -0.75
CA LEU A 60 -4.83 -23.11 -1.87
C LEU A 60 -4.09 -23.73 -3.06
N GLU A 61 -4.81 -24.46 -3.91
CA GLU A 61 -4.26 -24.97 -5.16
C GLU A 61 -4.09 -23.84 -6.19
N ILE A 62 -2.95 -23.81 -6.89
CA ILE A 62 -2.64 -22.80 -7.92
C ILE A 62 -3.77 -22.64 -8.96
N PRO A 63 -4.34 -23.72 -9.55
CA PRO A 63 -5.43 -23.59 -10.52
C PRO A 63 -6.65 -22.87 -9.95
N LYS A 64 -6.97 -23.12 -8.68
CA LYS A 64 -8.08 -22.46 -7.99
C LYS A 64 -7.79 -20.97 -7.86
N VAL A 65 -6.58 -20.59 -7.43
CA VAL A 65 -6.18 -19.17 -7.30
C VAL A 65 -6.23 -18.44 -8.64
N GLN A 66 -5.86 -19.11 -9.74
CA GLN A 66 -5.91 -18.52 -11.07
C GLN A 66 -7.33 -18.16 -11.54
N GLU A 67 -8.37 -18.85 -11.08
CA GLU A 67 -9.76 -18.55 -11.46
C GLU A 67 -10.22 -17.16 -10.99
N TYR A 68 -9.68 -16.67 -9.87
CA TYR A 68 -10.02 -15.37 -9.28
C TYR A 68 -8.86 -14.37 -9.27
N ALA A 69 -7.65 -14.76 -9.68
CA ALA A 69 -6.51 -13.87 -9.84
C ALA A 69 -6.53 -13.18 -11.21
N ASP A 70 -7.50 -12.31 -11.45
CA ASP A 70 -7.60 -11.50 -12.68
C ASP A 70 -7.53 -9.98 -12.41
N GLY A 71 -7.24 -9.60 -11.16
CA GLY A 71 -7.13 -8.22 -10.72
C GLY A 71 -8.45 -7.55 -10.37
N ARG A 72 -9.56 -8.29 -10.34
CA ARG A 72 -10.85 -7.78 -9.81
C ARG A 72 -10.78 -7.53 -8.30
N VAL A 73 -11.62 -6.60 -7.86
CA VAL A 73 -11.82 -6.33 -6.43
C VAL A 73 -12.96 -7.19 -5.92
N PHE A 74 -12.71 -7.95 -4.86
CA PHE A 74 -13.71 -8.79 -4.21
C PHE A 74 -14.40 -8.06 -3.07
N LEU A 75 -15.71 -8.27 -2.94
CA LEU A 75 -16.42 -7.92 -1.71
C LEU A 75 -16.06 -8.92 -0.60
N ALA A 76 -16.20 -8.50 0.66
CA ALA A 76 -15.81 -9.33 1.80
C ALA A 76 -16.45 -10.74 1.81
N PRO A 77 -17.76 -10.92 1.52
CA PRO A 77 -18.36 -12.27 1.47
C PRO A 77 -17.73 -13.18 0.40
N GLU A 78 -17.51 -12.64 -0.80
CA GLU A 78 -16.92 -13.38 -1.92
C GLU A 78 -15.45 -13.75 -1.64
N ALA A 79 -14.69 -12.84 -1.02
CA ALA A 79 -13.33 -13.12 -0.58
C ALA A 79 -13.28 -14.25 0.47
N MET A 80 -14.30 -14.34 1.33
CA MET A 80 -14.40 -15.41 2.33
C MET A 80 -14.75 -16.75 1.67
N GLU A 81 -15.67 -16.76 0.70
CA GLU A 81 -16.02 -17.96 -0.09
C GLU A 81 -14.81 -18.50 -0.87
N HIS A 82 -13.97 -17.60 -1.40
CA HIS A 82 -12.74 -17.97 -2.11
C HIS A 82 -11.56 -18.33 -1.18
N GLY A 83 -11.72 -18.20 0.15
CA GLY A 83 -10.66 -18.47 1.12
C GLY A 83 -9.52 -17.46 1.11
N LEU A 84 -9.77 -16.26 0.60
CA LEU A 84 -8.81 -15.14 0.56
C LEU A 84 -8.75 -14.38 1.89
N ILE A 85 -9.80 -14.46 2.71
CA ILE A 85 -9.88 -13.89 4.06
C ILE A 85 -10.41 -14.94 5.04
N ASP A 86 -10.04 -14.80 6.31
CA ASP A 86 -10.40 -15.77 7.36
C ASP A 86 -11.72 -15.40 8.05
N GLU A 87 -11.98 -14.11 8.26
CA GLU A 87 -13.19 -13.62 8.91
C GLU A 87 -13.50 -12.17 8.51
N ILE A 88 -14.77 -11.79 8.63
CA ILE A 88 -15.26 -10.43 8.44
C ILE A 88 -15.64 -9.86 9.81
N GLY A 89 -14.99 -8.77 10.22
CA GLY A 89 -15.23 -8.13 11.49
C GLY A 89 -14.74 -6.69 11.54
N TYR A 90 -14.80 -6.08 12.70
CA TYR A 90 -14.31 -4.74 12.98
C TYR A 90 -12.88 -4.77 13.53
N ILE A 91 -12.29 -3.57 13.68
CA ILE A 91 -10.92 -3.44 14.19
C ILE A 91 -10.76 -3.95 15.62
N GLU A 92 -11.81 -3.88 16.44
CA GLU A 92 -11.75 -4.40 17.82
C GLU A 92 -11.68 -5.93 17.84
N ASP A 93 -12.43 -6.60 16.96
CA ASP A 93 -12.37 -8.07 16.78
C ASP A 93 -10.95 -8.51 16.37
N ALA A 94 -10.31 -7.75 15.47
CA ALA A 94 -8.93 -7.99 15.07
C ALA A 94 -7.94 -7.82 16.24
N LYS A 95 -8.12 -6.80 17.09
CA LYS A 95 -7.27 -6.59 18.29
C LYS A 95 -7.44 -7.71 19.30
N GLU A 96 -8.67 -8.18 19.51
CA GLU A 96 -8.96 -9.30 20.41
C GLU A 96 -8.26 -10.57 19.94
N LYS A 97 -8.39 -10.93 18.66
CA LYS A 97 -7.64 -12.08 18.07
C LYS A 97 -6.13 -11.97 18.23
N ILE A 98 -5.56 -10.78 18.09
CA ILE A 98 -4.12 -10.56 18.30
C ILE A 98 -3.74 -10.80 19.76
N ARG A 99 -4.55 -10.33 20.72
CA ARG A 99 -4.32 -10.59 22.16
C ARG A 99 -4.40 -12.07 22.47
N GLU A 100 -5.40 -12.76 21.92
CA GLU A 100 -5.55 -14.22 22.06
C GLU A 100 -4.34 -14.97 21.49
N TYR A 101 -3.88 -14.60 20.30
CA TYR A 101 -2.73 -15.24 19.64
C TYR A 101 -1.41 -15.04 20.40
N LEU A 102 -1.22 -13.87 21.02
CA LEU A 102 0.03 -13.52 21.74
C LEU A 102 0.02 -13.89 23.23
N GLY A 103 -1.15 -14.12 23.83
CA GLY A 103 -1.31 -14.50 25.24
C GLY A 103 -0.71 -13.50 26.24
N SER A 104 -0.53 -12.25 25.85
CA SER A 104 0.17 -11.20 26.62
C SER A 104 -0.58 -9.87 26.53
N GLU A 105 -0.26 -8.91 27.41
CA GLU A 105 -0.80 -7.55 27.30
C GLU A 105 -0.26 -6.86 26.05
N VAL A 106 -1.15 -6.60 25.08
CA VAL A 106 -0.84 -5.91 23.83
C VAL A 106 -1.32 -4.46 23.91
N ILE A 107 -0.38 -3.52 23.78
CA ILE A 107 -0.66 -2.10 23.65
C ILE A 107 -0.67 -1.74 22.16
N PHE A 108 -1.81 -1.26 21.67
CA PHE A 108 -1.93 -0.82 20.28
C PHE A 108 -1.62 0.68 20.18
N ILE A 109 -0.44 1.02 19.66
CA ILE A 109 -0.06 2.41 19.43
C ILE A 109 -0.56 2.84 18.05
N LYS A 110 -1.44 3.84 18.01
CA LYS A 110 -1.83 4.48 16.76
C LYS A 110 -0.79 5.53 16.40
N ASP A 111 0.20 5.15 15.59
CA ASP A 111 1.17 6.12 15.07
C ASP A 111 0.46 7.04 14.06
N VAL A 112 0.12 8.24 14.52
CA VAL A 112 -0.37 9.29 13.64
C VAL A 112 0.87 9.95 13.04
N GLN A 113 1.13 9.63 11.77
CA GLN A 113 2.13 10.31 10.95
C GLN A 113 1.80 11.81 10.88
N VAL A 114 2.32 12.58 11.84
CA VAL A 114 2.24 14.04 11.81
C VAL A 114 3.27 14.56 10.80
N PRO A 115 2.86 15.39 9.82
CA PRO A 115 3.79 16.00 8.88
C PRO A 115 4.96 16.67 9.61
N PRO A 116 6.18 16.69 9.05
CA PRO A 116 7.37 17.21 9.72
C PRO A 116 7.19 18.65 10.25
N PHE A 117 6.44 19.49 9.53
CA PHE A 117 6.16 20.87 9.96
C PHE A 117 5.27 20.95 11.21
N MET A 118 4.40 19.96 11.43
CA MET A 118 3.45 19.93 12.55
C MET A 118 4.08 19.37 13.83
N LYS A 119 5.18 18.61 13.74
CA LYS A 119 6.04 18.26 14.89
C LYS A 119 6.64 19.51 15.55
N LEU A 120 6.95 20.54 14.76
CA LEU A 120 7.54 21.78 15.27
C LEU A 120 6.53 22.59 16.13
N ILE A 121 5.28 22.66 15.69
CA ILE A 121 4.19 23.39 16.38
C ILE A 121 3.76 22.67 17.67
N ARG A 122 3.83 21.33 17.70
CA ARG A 122 3.55 20.52 18.89
C ARG A 122 4.76 20.30 19.82
N SER A 123 5.93 20.85 19.48
CA SER A 123 7.11 20.71 20.32
C SER A 123 6.94 21.51 21.63
N PRO A 124 7.36 20.97 22.79
CA PRO A 124 7.30 21.69 24.06
C PRO A 124 8.06 23.02 24.03
N SER A 125 9.06 23.18 23.17
CA SER A 125 9.82 24.43 23.02
C SER A 125 9.05 25.57 22.33
N PHE A 126 7.96 25.29 21.60
CA PHE A 126 7.23 26.32 20.84
C PHE A 126 5.96 26.81 21.58
N TRP A 127 5.34 25.98 22.41
CA TRP A 127 4.09 26.27 23.15
C TRP A 127 4.19 25.95 24.66
N GLY A 128 5.41 25.82 25.20
CA GLY A 128 5.72 25.32 26.55
C GLY A 128 5.33 26.20 27.74
N ALA A 129 4.37 27.10 27.61
CA ALA A 129 3.82 27.86 28.73
C ALA A 129 2.28 27.91 28.74
N CYS A 130 1.61 27.97 27.58
CA CYS A 130 0.17 28.22 27.55
C CYS A 130 -0.72 27.00 27.81
N ILE A 131 -0.28 25.76 27.51
CA ILE A 131 -1.17 24.59 27.62
C ILE A 131 -1.16 23.98 29.02
N VAL A 132 -0.01 24.00 29.72
CA VAL A 132 0.08 23.46 31.08
C VAL A 132 -0.79 24.27 32.04
N GLU A 133 -0.73 25.60 31.94
CA GLU A 133 -1.52 26.51 32.77
C GLU A 133 -3.03 26.40 32.52
N ALA A 134 -3.44 26.18 31.26
CA ALA A 134 -4.84 25.98 30.90
C ALA A 134 -5.39 24.60 31.32
N ALA A 135 -4.55 23.55 31.32
CA ALA A 135 -4.94 22.21 31.72
C ALA A 135 -5.04 22.04 33.25
N GLU A 136 -4.19 22.73 34.01
CA GLU A 136 -4.27 22.79 35.48
C GLU A 136 -5.56 23.47 35.97
N ILE A 137 -6.00 24.56 35.31
CA ILE A 137 -7.27 25.23 35.62
C ILE A 137 -8.48 24.32 35.33
N ALA A 138 -8.35 23.38 34.40
CA ALA A 138 -9.41 22.45 34.00
C ALA A 138 -9.38 21.09 34.74
N GLY A 139 -8.43 20.87 35.66
CA GLY A 139 -8.35 19.65 36.47
C GLY A 139 -8.03 18.37 35.69
N LEU A 140 -7.42 18.48 34.51
CA LEU A 140 -7.02 17.34 33.68
C LEU A 140 -5.53 17.01 33.92
N ASN A 141 -5.25 15.83 34.47
CA ASN A 141 -3.88 15.33 34.64
C ASN A 141 -3.30 14.99 33.26
N VAL A 142 -2.44 15.87 32.75
CA VAL A 142 -1.68 15.65 31.52
C VAL A 142 -0.38 14.93 31.89
N SER A 143 -0.29 13.63 31.65
CA SER A 143 0.98 12.90 31.76
C SER A 143 1.93 13.34 30.66
N GLU A 144 3.19 13.57 31.04
CA GLU A 144 4.26 14.24 30.29
C GLU A 144 4.68 13.56 28.96
N ASN A 145 4.09 12.43 28.62
CA ASN A 145 4.22 11.80 27.31
C ASN A 145 2.85 11.78 26.64
N ALA A 146 2.62 12.71 25.72
CA ALA A 146 1.41 12.78 24.91
C ALA A 146 1.33 11.61 23.90
N GLY A 147 1.17 10.39 24.40
CA GLY A 147 0.31 9.39 23.79
C GLY A 147 -1.07 9.61 24.37
N LEU A 148 -2.01 10.07 23.55
CA LEU A 148 -3.41 10.17 23.95
C LEU A 148 -3.97 8.75 24.08
N ASP A 149 -3.86 8.19 25.29
CA ASP A 149 -4.66 7.04 25.70
C ASP A 149 -6.13 7.49 25.76
N LEU A 150 -6.84 7.27 24.67
CA LEU A 150 -8.29 7.32 24.66
C LEU A 150 -8.79 5.97 25.18
N LYS A 151 -9.40 5.97 26.37
CA LYS A 151 -10.27 4.89 26.83
C LYS A 151 -11.47 4.70 25.90
#